data_AF-A0A7C5SMZ6-F1
#
_entry.id   AF-A0A7C5SMZ6-F1
#
_cell.length_a   1.000
_cell.length_b   1.000
_cell.length_c   1.000
_cell.angle_alpha   90.00
_cell.angle_beta   90.00
_cell.angle_gamma   90.00
#
_symmetry.space_group_name_H-M   'P 1'
#
loop_
_entity.id
_entity.type
_entity.pdbx_description
1 polymer ?
#
loop_
_entity_poly.entity_id
_entity_poly.type
_entity_poly.pdbx_seq_one_letter_code
_entity_poly.pdbx_strand_id
1 'polypeptide(L)'
;MICLDREVNYRGATFRIVIETVSDTLCREILGLVERGEFSKLLELIKLHGGCKILSENPLKVVSGDQQIVVTSEPLNPLAKQSWELVVSRVKEYCSH
;
A
#
# COMPACT_ATOMS: atom_id res chain seq x y z
N MET A 1 -10.03 6.61 8.44
CA MET A 1 -9.08 6.82 9.57
C MET A 1 -7.70 6.42 9.09
N ILE A 2 -6.66 7.21 9.40
CA ILE A 2 -5.27 6.80 9.15
C ILE A 2 -4.93 5.70 10.15
N CYS A 3 -4.58 4.52 9.64
CA CYS A 3 -4.16 3.39 10.45
C CYS A 3 -2.63 3.31 10.58
N LEU A 4 -1.93 3.56 9.47
CA LEU A 4 -0.48 3.51 9.40
C LEU A 4 0.01 4.68 8.54
N ASP A 5 1.05 5.36 9.00
CA ASP A 5 1.83 6.32 8.21
C ASP A 5 3.30 6.08 8.51
N ARG A 6 4.04 5.56 7.52
CA ARG A 6 5.43 5.13 7.73
C ARG A 6 6.28 5.34 6.50
N GLU A 7 7.53 5.71 6.74
CA GLU A 7 8.58 5.65 5.73
C GLU A 7 9.23 4.27 5.68
N VAL A 8 9.30 3.70 4.48
CA VAL A 8 9.96 2.43 4.19
C VAL A 8 11.21 2.72 3.37
N ASN A 9 12.36 2.30 3.88
CA ASN A 9 13.63 2.36 3.17
C ASN A 9 13.99 0.98 2.64
N TYR A 10 14.22 0.87 1.33
CA TYR A 10 14.73 -0.33 0.70
C TYR A 10 15.89 0.02 -0.24
N ARG A 11 17.08 -0.47 0.08
CA ARG A 11 18.31 -0.22 -0.69
C ARG A 11 18.55 1.28 -0.95
N GLY A 12 18.23 2.14 0.03
CA GLY A 12 18.36 3.59 -0.08
C GLY A 12 17.19 4.30 -0.76
N ALA A 13 16.28 3.59 -1.44
CA ALA A 13 15.03 4.17 -1.94
C ALA A 13 14.05 4.31 -0.77
N THR A 14 13.55 5.53 -0.53
CA THR A 14 12.61 5.80 0.56
C THR A 14 11.24 6.14 0.01
N PHE A 15 10.22 5.43 0.49
CA PHE A 15 8.82 5.63 0.14
C PHE A 15 8.05 5.93 1.40
N ARG A 16 7.08 6.85 1.33
CA ARG A 16 6.06 6.98 2.37
C ARG A 16 4.90 6.09 2.00
N ILE A 17 4.41 5.33 2.96
CA ILE A 17 3.21 4.50 2.83
C ILE A 17 2.23 4.94 3.91
N VAL A 18 1.05 5.35 3.46
CA VAL A 18 -0.09 5.68 4.31
C VAL A 18 -1.19 4.66 4.03
N ILE A 19 -1.68 4.01 5.08
CA ILE A 19 -2.80 3.09 5.00
C ILE A 19 -3.95 3.67 5.80
N GLU A 20 -5.08 3.85 5.13
CA GLU A 20 -6.33 4.30 5.71
C GLU A 20 -7.34 3.16 5.70
N THR A 21 -8.15 3.08 6.76
CA THR A 21 -9.28 2.15 6.82
C THR A 21 -10.48 2.79 7.52
N VAL A 22 -11.65 2.20 7.30
CA VAL A 22 -12.91 2.55 7.96
C VAL A 22 -13.15 1.74 9.25
N SER A 23 -12.35 0.70 9.53
CA SER A 23 -12.55 -0.25 10.62
C SER A 23 -11.36 -0.32 11.58
N ASP A 24 -11.61 -0.13 12.87
CA ASP A 24 -10.61 -0.30 13.95
C ASP A 24 -10.07 -1.74 14.01
N THR A 25 -10.89 -2.71 13.66
CA THR A 25 -10.49 -4.13 13.64
C THR A 25 -9.52 -4.40 12.50
N LEU A 26 -9.82 -3.91 11.29
CA LEU A 26 -8.89 -4.01 10.16
C LEU A 26 -7.60 -3.26 10.45
N CYS A 27 -7.68 -2.12 11.12
CA CYS A 27 -6.48 -1.38 11.47
C CYS A 27 -5.55 -2.19 12.38
N ARG A 28 -6.09 -2.83 13.43
CA ARG A 28 -5.31 -3.70 14.32
C ARG A 28 -4.69 -4.89 13.58
N GLU A 29 -5.40 -5.48 12.63
CA GLU A 29 -4.89 -6.57 11.80
C GLU A 29 -3.73 -6.11 10.91
N ILE A 30 -3.89 -4.99 10.21
CA ILE A 30 -2.86 -4.37 9.37
C ILE A 30 -1.61 -4.06 10.20
N LEU A 31 -1.77 -3.41 11.36
CA LEU A 31 -0.65 -3.11 12.25
C LEU A 31 0.06 -4.39 12.70
N GLY A 32 -0.68 -5.42 13.09
CA GLY A 32 -0.11 -6.71 13.50
C GLY A 32 0.68 -7.40 12.39
N LEU A 33 0.25 -7.30 11.13
CA LEU A 33 1.01 -7.82 9.98
C LEU A 33 2.32 -7.04 9.77
N VAL A 34 2.27 -5.71 9.86
CA VAL A 34 3.43 -4.84 9.65
C VAL A 34 4.47 -5.02 10.76
N GLU A 35 4.05 -5.14 12.01
CA GLU A 35 4.93 -5.41 13.15
C GLU A 35 5.66 -6.76 13.01
N ARG A 36 5.01 -7.75 12.42
CA ARG A 36 5.62 -9.07 12.12
C ARG A 36 6.44 -9.08 10.82
N GLY A 37 6.48 -7.99 10.07
CA GLY A 37 7.17 -7.91 8.78
C GLY A 37 6.48 -8.69 7.65
N GLU A 38 5.20 -9.04 7.81
CA GLU A 38 4.44 -9.89 6.90
C GLU A 38 3.77 -9.08 5.78
N PHE A 39 4.56 -8.27 5.05
CA PHE A 39 4.03 -7.38 4.00
C PHE A 39 3.34 -8.11 2.84
N SER A 40 3.70 -9.38 2.57
CA SER A 40 2.99 -10.20 1.57
C SER A 40 1.54 -10.45 1.96
N LYS A 41 1.27 -10.69 3.25
CA LYS A 41 -0.07 -10.91 3.77
C LYS A 41 -0.94 -9.65 3.72
N LEU A 42 -0.33 -8.46 3.75
CA LEU A 42 -1.07 -7.21 3.58
C LEU A 42 -1.70 -7.12 2.18
N LEU A 43 -0.99 -7.57 1.14
CA LEU A 43 -1.52 -7.62 -0.22
C LEU A 43 -2.63 -8.67 -0.33
N GLU A 44 -2.45 -9.84 0.28
CA GLU A 44 -3.49 -10.87 0.37
C GLU A 44 -4.75 -10.36 1.07
N LEU A 45 -4.60 -9.58 2.15
CA LEU A 45 -5.71 -8.95 2.85
C LEU A 45 -6.50 -8.04 1.91
N ILE A 46 -5.81 -7.14 1.18
CA ILE A 46 -6.47 -6.26 0.20
C ILE A 46 -7.23 -7.09 -0.85
N LYS A 47 -6.67 -8.23 -1.29
CA LYS A 47 -7.34 -9.12 -2.25
C LYS A 47 -8.60 -9.77 -1.68
N LEU A 48 -8.59 -10.20 -0.41
CA LEU A 48 -9.76 -10.74 0.28
C LEU A 48 -10.89 -9.70 0.39
N HIS A 49 -10.54 -8.42 0.41
CA HIS A 49 -11.46 -7.28 0.38
C HIS A 49 -11.97 -6.93 -1.04
N GLY A 50 -12.23 -7.95 -1.87
CA GLY A 50 -12.83 -7.80 -3.20
C GLY A 50 -11.86 -7.36 -4.30
N GLY A 51 -10.56 -7.61 -4.14
CA GLY A 51 -9.51 -7.18 -5.07
C GLY A 51 -9.07 -5.74 -4.82
N CYS A 52 -8.41 -5.12 -5.81
CA CYS A 52 -7.96 -3.74 -5.71
C CYS A 52 -8.16 -2.94 -6.99
N LYS A 53 -8.25 -1.62 -6.83
CA LYS A 53 -8.37 -0.65 -7.90
C LYS A 53 -7.39 0.50 -7.67
N ILE A 54 -6.71 0.92 -8.73
CA ILE A 54 -5.85 2.09 -8.71
C ILE A 54 -6.70 3.33 -8.98
N LEU A 55 -6.63 4.31 -8.07
CA LEU A 55 -7.31 5.61 -8.18
C LEU A 55 -6.39 6.70 -8.71
N SER A 56 -5.10 6.62 -8.42
CA SER A 56 -4.06 7.54 -8.89
C SER A 56 -2.71 6.83 -8.92
N GLU A 57 -1.80 7.26 -9.78
CA GLU A 57 -0.43 6.73 -9.89
C GLU A 57 0.62 7.67 -9.27
N ASN A 58 0.24 8.91 -8.97
CA ASN A 58 1.15 9.92 -8.41
C ASN A 58 0.40 10.93 -7.50
N PRO A 59 0.40 10.74 -6.16
CA PRO A 59 0.90 9.57 -5.45
C PRO A 59 0.07 8.31 -5.80
N LEU A 60 0.67 7.13 -5.66
CA LEU A 60 0.01 5.86 -5.98
C LEU A 60 -1.08 5.62 -4.93
N LYS A 61 -2.34 5.66 -5.35
CA LYS A 61 -3.49 5.40 -4.49
C LYS A 61 -4.19 4.13 -4.95
N VAL A 62 -4.25 3.15 -4.06
CA VAL A 62 -4.94 1.87 -4.27
C VAL A 62 -6.08 1.76 -3.27
N VAL A 63 -7.25 1.36 -3.73
CA VAL A 63 -8.41 1.09 -2.88
C VAL A 63 -8.82 -0.38 -3.02
N SER A 64 -9.24 -1.01 -1.92
CA SER A 64 -9.84 -2.34 -1.97
C SER A 64 -11.19 -2.32 -2.69
N GLY A 65 -11.61 -3.46 -3.24
CA GLY A 65 -12.88 -3.58 -3.98
C GLY A 65 -14.11 -3.21 -3.14
N ASP A 66 -14.06 -3.50 -1.84
CA ASP A 66 -15.09 -3.13 -0.87
C ASP A 66 -14.92 -1.73 -0.25
N GLN A 67 -13.90 -0.98 -0.69
CA GLN A 67 -13.58 0.38 -0.25
C GLN A 67 -13.21 0.53 1.24
N GLN A 68 -12.89 -0.56 1.93
CA GLN A 68 -12.51 -0.51 3.35
C GLN A 68 -11.05 -0.16 3.61
N ILE A 69 -10.18 -0.34 2.62
CA ILE A 69 -8.74 -0.09 2.73
C ILE A 69 -8.31 0.84 1.59
N VAL A 70 -7.60 1.91 1.94
CA VAL A 70 -6.92 2.79 0.98
C VAL A 70 -5.43 2.80 1.31
N VAL A 71 -4.60 2.47 0.34
CA VAL A 71 -3.14 2.56 0.44
C VAL A 71 -2.67 3.70 -0.46
N THR A 72 -2.05 4.71 0.14
CA THR A 72 -1.35 5.78 -0.57
C THR A 72 0.15 5.58 -0.42
N SER A 73 0.89 5.59 -1.51
CA SER A 73 2.35 5.49 -1.53
C SER A 73 2.95 6.61 -2.36
N GLU A 74 4.07 7.17 -1.92
CA GLU A 74 4.82 8.19 -2.66
C GLU A 74 6.33 8.06 -2.50
N PRO A 75 7.12 8.36 -3.55
CA PRO A 75 8.58 8.34 -3.47
C PRO A 75 9.10 9.61 -2.79
N LEU A 76 9.90 9.46 -1.73
CA LEU A 76 10.44 10.59 -0.95
C LEU A 76 11.82 11.06 -1.42
N ASN A 77 12.56 10.24 -2.18
CA ASN A 77 13.91 10.57 -2.60
C ASN A 77 14.17 10.23 -4.09
N PRO A 78 15.26 10.75 -4.69
CA PRO A 78 15.53 10.55 -6.12
C PRO A 78 15.62 9.08 -6.54
N LEU A 79 16.17 8.20 -5.69
CA LEU A 79 16.28 6.78 -5.99
C LEU A 79 14.91 6.08 -6.00
N ALA A 80 14.00 6.48 -5.10
CA ALA A 80 12.62 6.04 -5.12
C ALA A 80 11.87 6.55 -6.37
N LYS A 81 12.13 7.79 -6.80
CA LYS A 81 11.54 8.34 -8.03
C LYS A 81 11.97 7.57 -9.29
N GLN A 82 13.24 7.18 -9.38
CA GLN A 82 13.76 6.39 -10.51
C GLN A 82 13.11 5.01 -10.61
N SER A 83 12.77 4.40 -9.48
CA SER A 83 12.12 3.08 -9.46
C SER A 83 10.58 3.16 -9.42
N TRP A 84 10.00 4.37 -9.46
CA TRP A 84 8.57 4.57 -9.24
C TRP A 84 7.69 3.92 -10.31
N GLU A 85 8.05 4.09 -11.59
CA GLU A 85 7.29 3.50 -12.70
C GLU A 85 7.22 1.97 -12.59
N LEU A 86 8.31 1.32 -12.16
CA LEU A 86 8.35 -0.12 -11.92
C LEU A 86 7.42 -0.53 -10.77
N VAL A 87 7.40 0.25 -9.68
CA VAL A 87 6.50 0.01 -8.54
C VAL A 87 5.04 0.11 -9.00
N VAL A 88 4.68 1.18 -9.72
CA VAL A 88 3.33 1.37 -10.25
C VAL A 88 2.94 0.24 -11.20
N SER A 89 3.84 -0.17 -12.10
CA SER A 89 3.60 -1.30 -13.03
C SER A 89 3.30 -2.59 -12.29
N ARG A 90 4.08 -2.93 -11.25
CA ARG A 90 3.85 -4.15 -10.45
C ARG A 90 2.51 -4.12 -9.72
N VAL A 91 2.11 -2.96 -9.22
CA VAL A 91 0.80 -2.81 -8.55
C VAL A 91 -0.34 -2.90 -9.56
N LYS A 92 -0.18 -2.37 -10.78
CA LYS A 92 -1.14 -2.56 -11.88
C LYS A 92 -1.32 -4.02 -12.22
N GLU A 93 -0.22 -4.76 -12.38
CA GLU A 93 -0.25 -6.21 -12.62
C GLU A 93 -1.01 -6.93 -11.50
N TYR A 94 -0.71 -6.59 -10.24
CA TYR A 94 -1.39 -7.19 -9.09
C TYR A 94 -2.89 -6.89 -9.03
N CYS A 95 -3.30 -5.65 -9.33
CA CYS A 95 -4.73 -5.25 -9.29
C CYS A 95 -5.53 -5.62 -10.55
N SER A 96 -4.88 -6.12 -11.61
CA SER A 96 -5.57 -6.55 -12.83
C SER A 96 -6.03 -8.02 -12.78
N HIS A 97 -5.75 -8.74 -11.69
CA HIS A 97 -6.05 -10.16 -11.47
C HIS A 97 -6.98 -10.39 -10.27
#